data_AF-A0A9P6I398-F1
#
_entry.id   AF-A0A9P6I398-F1
#
_cell.length_a   1.000
_cell.length_b   1.000
_cell.length_c   1.000
_cell.angle_alpha   90.00
_cell.angle_beta   90.00
_cell.angle_gamma   90.00
#
_symmetry.space_group_name_H-M   'P 1'
#
loop_
_entity.id
_entity.type
_entity.pdbx_description
1 polymer ?
#
loop_
_entity_poly.entity_id
_entity_poly.type
_entity_poly.pdbx_seq_one_letter_code
_entity_poly.pdbx_strand_id
1 'polypeptide(L)'
;MLSSPDEIKSALDAYRAHVASRNRKILEVYVPFIASAEPDEDADAGADDVEQLRMSSLRELVCADEEDFEELGIAAPGDVLERYDALAERLGLDGVTVSRGLAGERRQEWWDEYFDAVLSALKTKCREEVRGTIEIPAEVRTLAGFVDSVDEPGLPKDYASFLFWGLRDRIQGWGDHGRKAAETVRKSEEIMSGLDRTWEVAGGWELGDGGEEGTFCAVYCRREREEDEDEEEWEWRYTYVTHCDFSSWVFDTIPQILEWYREFRDDEDPPKVDDLDATDVLYGIF
;
A
#
# COMPACT_ATOMS: atom_id res chain seq x y z
N MET A 1 10.73 10.29 -19.01
CA MET A 1 11.78 10.81 -18.08
C MET A 1 11.81 9.92 -16.85
N LEU A 2 12.97 9.39 -16.43
CA LEU A 2 13.07 8.49 -15.26
C LEU A 2 13.49 9.29 -14.01
N SER A 3 12.83 9.07 -12.88
CA SER A 3 13.28 9.66 -11.60
C SER A 3 14.54 8.98 -11.10
N SER A 4 15.40 9.76 -10.46
CA SER A 4 16.56 9.27 -9.74
C SER A 4 16.18 8.52 -8.45
N PRO A 5 17.07 7.66 -7.92
CA PRO A 5 16.83 7.03 -6.63
C PRO A 5 16.58 8.01 -5.47
N ASP A 6 17.23 9.17 -5.48
CA ASP A 6 17.05 10.20 -4.45
C ASP A 6 15.67 10.87 -4.54
N GLU A 7 15.14 11.06 -5.74
CA GLU A 7 13.78 11.60 -5.95
C GLU A 7 12.71 10.59 -5.48
N ILE A 8 12.88 9.31 -5.82
CA ILE A 8 11.97 8.24 -5.36
C ILE A 8 12.01 8.14 -3.83
N LYS A 9 13.22 8.13 -3.24
CA LYS A 9 13.37 8.09 -1.79
C LYS A 9 12.74 9.31 -1.12
N SER A 10 12.94 10.51 -1.67
CA SER A 10 12.39 11.74 -1.10
C SER A 10 10.86 11.76 -1.15
N ALA A 11 10.25 11.30 -2.26
CA ALA A 11 8.80 11.19 -2.38
C ALA A 11 8.23 10.13 -1.43
N LEU A 12 8.92 8.99 -1.28
CA LEU A 12 8.55 7.94 -0.33
C LEU A 12 8.66 8.42 1.12
N ASP A 13 9.72 9.14 1.48
CA ASP A 13 9.89 9.71 2.82
C ASP A 13 8.78 10.75 3.12
N ALA A 14 8.38 11.55 2.12
CA ALA A 14 7.26 12.49 2.25
C ALA A 14 5.92 11.78 2.42
N TYR A 15 5.67 10.72 1.65
CA TYR A 15 4.51 9.85 1.80
C TYR A 15 4.43 9.28 3.22
N ARG A 16 5.51 8.66 3.69
CA ARG A 16 5.60 8.06 5.02
C ARG A 16 5.34 9.07 6.15
N ALA A 17 5.96 10.24 6.06
CA ALA A 17 5.77 11.29 7.05
C ALA A 17 4.32 11.79 7.10
N HIS A 18 3.65 11.91 5.95
CA HIS A 18 2.25 12.30 5.88
C HIS A 18 1.35 11.25 6.53
N VAL A 19 1.45 9.98 6.09
CA VAL A 19 0.62 8.88 6.61
C VAL A 19 0.86 8.65 8.10
N ALA A 20 2.12 8.66 8.55
CA ALA A 20 2.44 8.55 9.98
C ALA A 20 1.83 9.70 10.79
N SER A 21 1.93 10.94 10.30
CA SER A 21 1.31 12.07 11.00
C SER A 21 -0.21 11.94 11.07
N ARG A 22 -0.86 11.42 10.03
CA ARG A 22 -2.31 11.22 10.01
C ARG A 22 -2.74 10.11 10.95
N ASN A 23 -2.11 8.94 10.86
CA ASN A 23 -2.40 7.80 11.72
C ASN A 23 -2.17 8.10 13.18
N ARG A 24 -1.14 8.89 13.51
CA ARG A 24 -0.95 9.41 14.87
C ARG A 24 -2.15 10.21 15.37
N LYS A 25 -2.71 11.12 14.55
CA LYS A 25 -3.89 11.92 14.93
C LYS A 25 -5.12 11.05 15.17
N ILE A 26 -5.30 9.99 14.39
CA ILE A 26 -6.38 9.02 14.60
C ILE A 26 -6.19 8.30 15.94
N LEU A 27 -4.97 7.85 16.25
CA LEU A 27 -4.66 7.21 17.53
C LEU A 27 -4.75 8.18 18.72
N GLU A 28 -4.48 9.48 18.53
CA GLU A 28 -4.69 10.51 19.55
C GLU A 28 -6.16 10.63 19.99
N VAL A 29 -7.10 10.13 19.19
CA VAL A 29 -8.52 10.01 19.56
C VAL A 29 -8.82 8.66 20.20
N TYR A 30 -8.47 7.56 19.52
CA TYR A 30 -8.83 6.22 20.00
C TYR A 30 -8.13 5.84 21.30
N VAL A 31 -6.84 6.15 21.46
CA VAL A 31 -6.05 5.71 22.62
C VAL A 31 -6.63 6.24 23.94
N PRO A 32 -6.90 7.56 24.09
CA PRO A 32 -7.55 8.06 25.29
C PRO A 32 -8.97 7.52 25.49
N PHE A 33 -9.73 7.36 24.40
CA PHE A 33 -11.09 6.84 24.48
C PHE A 33 -11.10 5.41 25.02
N ILE A 34 -10.32 4.50 24.41
CA ILE A 34 -10.16 3.11 24.84
C ILE A 34 -9.66 3.05 26.30
N ALA A 35 -8.67 3.88 26.66
CA ALA A 35 -8.15 3.93 28.03
C ALA A 35 -9.22 4.28 29.08
N SER A 36 -10.24 5.03 28.69
CA SER A 36 -11.35 5.45 29.56
C SER A 36 -12.63 4.61 29.41
N ALA A 37 -12.71 3.75 28.39
CA ALA A 37 -13.90 2.96 28.10
C ALA A 37 -14.18 1.96 29.23
N GLU A 38 -15.43 1.89 29.66
CA GLU A 38 -15.93 0.91 30.63
C GLU A 38 -16.98 0.03 29.92
N PRO A 39 -17.01 -1.29 30.19
CA PRO A 39 -18.05 -2.15 29.65
C PRO A 39 -19.41 -1.79 30.25
N ASP A 40 -20.50 -2.20 29.59
CA ASP A 40 -21.86 -2.00 30.08
C ASP A 40 -22.02 -2.45 31.54
N GLU A 41 -22.85 -1.72 32.32
CA GLU A 41 -23.07 -1.99 33.76
C GLU A 41 -23.57 -3.42 34.05
N ASP A 42 -24.15 -4.08 33.05
CA ASP A 42 -24.65 -5.46 33.13
C ASP A 42 -23.57 -6.53 32.83
N ALA A 43 -22.37 -6.14 32.39
CA ALA A 43 -21.25 -7.03 32.17
C ALA A 43 -20.52 -7.33 33.49
N ASP A 44 -20.51 -8.60 33.92
CA ASP A 44 -19.76 -9.07 35.09
C ASP A 44 -18.26 -9.23 34.75
N ALA A 45 -17.61 -8.11 34.42
CA ALA A 45 -16.18 -8.05 34.11
C ALA A 45 -15.39 -7.45 35.28
N GLY A 46 -14.37 -8.16 35.75
CA GLY A 46 -13.44 -7.63 36.74
C GLY A 46 -12.52 -6.55 36.14
N ALA A 47 -11.85 -5.77 36.98
CA ALA A 47 -10.93 -4.72 36.51
C ALA A 47 -9.79 -5.27 35.63
N ASP A 48 -9.29 -6.47 35.93
CA ASP A 48 -8.26 -7.14 35.13
C ASP A 48 -8.81 -7.54 33.74
N ASP A 49 -10.09 -7.91 33.65
CA ASP A 49 -10.75 -8.25 32.38
C ASP A 49 -10.93 -7.01 31.51
N VAL A 50 -11.26 -5.86 32.12
CA VAL A 50 -11.40 -4.58 31.42
C VAL A 50 -10.07 -4.12 30.81
N GLU A 51 -8.97 -4.20 31.57
CA GLU A 51 -7.66 -3.81 31.05
C GLU A 51 -7.20 -4.74 29.91
N GLN A 52 -7.48 -6.04 30.02
CA GLN A 52 -7.22 -6.99 28.94
C GLN A 52 -8.03 -6.67 27.68
N LEU A 53 -9.31 -6.29 27.81
CA LEU A 53 -10.16 -5.87 26.69
C LEU A 53 -9.60 -4.62 26.00
N ARG A 54 -9.21 -3.60 26.77
CA ARG A 54 -8.59 -2.38 26.22
C ARG A 54 -7.32 -2.67 25.42
N MET A 55 -6.44 -3.51 25.97
CA MET A 55 -5.21 -3.89 25.30
C MET A 55 -5.48 -4.76 24.06
N SER A 56 -6.49 -5.63 24.10
CA SER A 56 -6.91 -6.41 22.92
C SER A 56 -7.45 -5.51 21.82
N SER A 57 -8.38 -4.60 22.16
CA SER A 57 -8.93 -3.60 21.25
C SER A 57 -7.83 -2.77 20.59
N LEU A 58 -6.84 -2.27 21.35
CA LEU A 58 -5.72 -1.51 20.80
C LEU A 58 -4.87 -2.33 19.82
N ARG A 59 -4.58 -3.60 20.14
CA ARG A 59 -3.83 -4.47 19.25
C ARG A 59 -4.60 -4.70 17.94
N GLU A 60 -5.90 -4.94 18.02
CA GLU A 60 -6.77 -5.09 16.85
C GLU A 60 -6.81 -3.82 16.00
N LEU A 61 -6.95 -2.65 16.62
CA LEU A 61 -6.97 -1.34 15.96
C LEU A 61 -5.74 -1.10 15.07
N VAL A 62 -4.55 -1.52 15.52
CA VAL A 62 -3.29 -1.37 14.77
C VAL A 62 -2.83 -2.66 14.10
N CYS A 63 -3.63 -3.73 14.14
CA CYS A 63 -3.28 -5.07 13.65
C CYS A 63 -1.94 -5.61 14.18
N ALA A 64 -1.67 -5.38 15.47
CA ALA A 64 -0.51 -5.92 16.19
C ALA A 64 -0.85 -7.24 16.88
N ASP A 65 0.16 -8.08 17.11
CA ASP A 65 0.05 -9.18 18.06
C ASP A 65 0.58 -8.81 19.45
N GLU A 66 0.54 -9.77 20.38
CA GLU A 66 1.04 -9.56 21.75
C GLU A 66 2.56 -9.39 21.79
N GLU A 67 3.31 -10.10 20.92
CA GLU A 67 4.77 -10.04 20.84
C GLU A 67 5.23 -8.65 20.37
N ASP A 68 4.53 -8.03 19.43
CA ASP A 68 4.80 -6.68 18.96
C ASP A 68 4.74 -5.65 20.11
N PHE A 69 3.73 -5.76 20.98
CA PHE A 69 3.57 -4.87 22.12
C PHE A 69 4.60 -5.15 23.21
N GLU A 70 4.87 -6.43 23.51
CA GLU A 70 5.89 -6.82 24.49
C GLU A 70 7.28 -6.33 24.09
N GLU A 71 7.68 -6.50 22.83
CA GLU A 71 8.99 -6.07 22.33
C GLU A 71 9.16 -4.55 22.31
N LEU A 72 8.07 -3.82 22.10
CA LEU A 72 8.05 -2.35 22.15
C LEU A 72 7.87 -1.79 23.57
N GLY A 73 7.59 -2.65 24.55
CA GLY A 73 7.32 -2.26 25.93
C GLY A 73 6.02 -1.46 26.08
N ILE A 74 4.99 -1.79 25.31
CA ILE A 74 3.64 -1.21 25.40
C ILE A 74 2.83 -2.06 26.38
N ALA A 75 2.66 -1.57 27.60
CA ALA A 75 1.98 -2.29 28.68
C ALA A 75 0.63 -1.67 29.07
N ALA A 76 0.38 -0.43 28.66
CA ALA A 76 -0.87 0.29 28.87
C ALA A 76 -1.24 1.11 27.63
N PRO A 77 -2.52 1.51 27.47
CA PRO A 77 -2.97 2.30 26.32
C PRO A 77 -2.12 3.53 26.01
N GLY A 78 -1.74 4.30 27.03
CA GLY A 78 -0.93 5.52 26.84
C GLY A 78 0.43 5.28 26.20
N ASP A 79 1.01 4.09 26.39
CA ASP A 79 2.32 3.74 25.84
C ASP A 79 2.30 3.69 24.30
N VAL A 80 1.15 3.46 23.67
CA VAL A 80 0.98 3.45 22.21
C VAL A 80 1.42 4.78 21.59
N LEU A 81 1.01 5.91 22.17
CA LEU A 81 1.38 7.23 21.67
C LEU A 81 2.83 7.61 22.04
N GLU A 82 3.34 7.12 23.18
CA GLU A 82 4.74 7.32 23.57
C GLU A 82 5.71 6.52 22.71
N ARG A 83 5.28 5.36 22.19
CA ARG A 83 6.05 4.46 21.34
C ARG A 83 5.67 4.54 19.86
N TYR A 84 4.86 5.54 19.48
CA TYR A 84 4.26 5.61 18.15
C TYR A 84 5.27 5.47 17.01
N ASP A 85 6.41 6.16 17.05
CA ASP A 85 7.37 6.12 15.94
C ASP A 85 7.95 4.71 15.72
N ALA A 86 8.23 3.99 16.82
CA ALA A 86 8.74 2.62 16.76
C ALA A 86 7.63 1.61 16.36
N LEU A 87 6.40 1.88 16.79
CA LEU A 87 5.22 1.11 16.40
C LEU A 87 4.91 1.30 14.91
N ALA A 88 4.99 2.52 14.41
CA ALA A 88 4.74 2.87 13.02
C ALA A 88 5.73 2.20 12.08
N GLU A 89 7.03 2.25 12.40
CA GLU A 89 8.05 1.52 11.64
C GLU A 89 7.84 0.00 11.70
N ARG A 90 7.32 -0.53 12.82
CA ARG A 90 7.12 -1.96 13.01
C ARG A 90 5.95 -2.51 12.21
N LEU A 91 4.82 -1.81 12.26
CA LEU A 91 3.54 -2.29 11.75
C LEU A 91 3.14 -1.63 10.41
N GLY A 92 4.00 -0.76 9.87
CA GLY A 92 3.70 -0.01 8.66
C GLY A 92 2.59 1.02 8.86
N LEU A 93 2.50 1.65 10.05
CA LEU A 93 1.56 2.77 10.30
C LEU A 93 2.00 4.07 9.61
N ASP A 94 3.09 4.04 8.87
CA ASP A 94 3.56 5.08 7.95
C ASP A 94 3.24 4.73 6.49
N GLY A 95 2.36 3.74 6.25
CA GLY A 95 1.88 3.38 4.91
C GLY A 95 2.88 2.57 4.08
N VAL A 96 3.92 2.00 4.69
CA VAL A 96 4.84 1.10 3.99
C VAL A 96 5.15 -0.13 4.84
N THR A 97 5.33 -1.26 4.18
CA THR A 97 5.80 -2.48 4.86
C THR A 97 7.24 -2.78 4.46
N VAL A 98 8.07 -3.12 5.47
CA VAL A 98 9.41 -3.70 5.29
C VAL A 98 9.53 -4.93 6.18
N SER A 99 9.70 -6.10 5.59
CA SER A 99 9.77 -7.35 6.31
C SER A 99 11.07 -7.48 7.08
N ARG A 100 10.97 -7.42 8.42
CA ARG A 100 12.13 -7.52 9.34
C ARG A 100 12.88 -8.85 9.24
N GLY A 101 12.17 -9.93 8.96
CA GLY A 101 12.74 -11.27 8.80
C GLY A 101 13.41 -11.51 7.44
N LEU A 102 13.24 -10.59 6.49
CA LEU A 102 13.72 -10.70 5.12
C LEU A 102 14.73 -9.59 4.82
N ALA A 103 15.99 -9.82 5.19
CA ALA A 103 17.07 -8.88 4.92
C ALA A 103 18.16 -9.50 4.03
N GLY A 104 18.96 -8.64 3.40
CA GLY A 104 20.15 -9.04 2.64
C GLY A 104 19.84 -9.87 1.40
N GLU A 105 20.66 -10.87 1.12
CA GLU A 105 20.63 -11.66 -0.12
C GLU A 105 19.27 -12.33 -0.37
N ARG A 106 18.63 -12.83 0.69
CA ARG A 106 17.33 -13.52 0.56
C ARG A 106 16.21 -12.57 0.10
N ARG A 107 16.25 -11.30 0.53
CA ARG A 107 15.31 -10.27 0.06
C ARG A 107 15.51 -10.02 -1.43
N GLN A 108 16.77 -9.93 -1.85
CA GLN A 108 17.13 -9.71 -3.25
C GLN A 108 16.69 -10.88 -4.14
N GLU A 109 16.93 -12.12 -3.70
CA GLU A 109 16.48 -13.32 -4.42
C GLU A 109 14.96 -13.33 -4.65
N TRP A 110 14.18 -12.92 -3.64
CA TRP A 110 12.72 -12.87 -3.78
C TRP A 110 12.25 -11.81 -4.77
N TRP A 111 12.91 -10.65 -4.79
CA TRP A 111 12.65 -9.61 -5.78
C TRP A 111 13.07 -10.03 -7.19
N ASP A 112 14.21 -10.70 -7.34
CA ASP A 112 14.68 -11.20 -8.63
C ASP A 112 13.69 -12.23 -9.19
N GLU A 113 13.22 -13.18 -8.37
CA GLU A 113 12.17 -14.14 -8.75
C GLU A 113 10.87 -13.45 -9.17
N TYR A 114 10.43 -12.41 -8.44
CA TYR A 114 9.25 -11.62 -8.78
C TYR A 114 9.42 -10.94 -10.15
N PHE A 115 10.51 -10.20 -10.35
CA PHE A 115 10.74 -9.44 -11.57
C PHE A 115 10.98 -10.34 -12.78
N ASP A 116 11.63 -11.49 -12.61
CA ASP A 116 11.81 -12.47 -13.67
C ASP A 116 10.47 -13.06 -14.13
N ALA A 117 9.58 -13.36 -13.19
CA ALA A 117 8.24 -13.86 -13.49
C ALA A 117 7.41 -12.81 -14.26
N VAL A 118 7.41 -11.55 -13.79
CA VAL A 118 6.71 -10.44 -14.46
C VAL A 118 7.29 -10.21 -15.86
N LEU A 119 8.62 -10.14 -16.01
CA LEU A 119 9.27 -9.89 -17.29
C LEU A 119 9.00 -11.00 -18.31
N SER A 120 9.07 -12.26 -17.88
CA SER A 120 8.75 -13.42 -18.71
C SER A 120 7.30 -13.38 -19.22
N ALA A 121 6.37 -13.03 -18.34
CA ALA A 121 4.96 -12.90 -18.69
C ALA A 121 4.72 -11.69 -19.61
N LEU A 122 5.38 -10.55 -19.38
CA LEU A 122 5.34 -9.37 -20.23
C LEU A 122 5.80 -9.71 -21.65
N LYS A 123 6.97 -10.35 -21.81
CA LYS A 123 7.49 -10.76 -23.12
C LYS A 123 6.55 -11.72 -23.86
N THR A 124 5.72 -12.47 -23.13
CA THR A 124 4.69 -13.34 -23.72
C THR A 124 3.43 -12.59 -24.14
N LYS A 125 2.97 -11.61 -23.33
CA LYS A 125 1.67 -10.96 -23.47
C LYS A 125 1.71 -9.60 -24.18
N CYS A 126 2.86 -8.93 -24.23
CA CYS A 126 2.99 -7.62 -24.85
C CYS A 126 2.87 -7.67 -26.39
N ARG A 127 2.66 -6.49 -26.98
CA ARG A 127 2.71 -6.27 -28.43
C ARG A 127 4.03 -6.78 -29.01
N GLU A 128 3.95 -7.39 -30.18
CA GLU A 128 5.11 -8.01 -30.85
C GLU A 128 6.25 -7.02 -31.10
N GLU A 129 5.91 -5.77 -31.42
CA GLU A 129 6.85 -4.68 -31.68
C GLU A 129 7.83 -4.42 -30.54
N VAL A 130 7.36 -4.50 -29.28
CA VAL A 130 8.16 -4.17 -28.10
C VAL A 130 8.72 -5.40 -27.38
N ARG A 131 8.39 -6.62 -27.84
CA ARG A 131 8.74 -7.86 -27.15
C ARG A 131 10.24 -8.01 -26.90
N GLY A 132 11.06 -7.51 -27.81
CA GLY A 132 12.52 -7.57 -27.72
C GLY A 132 13.15 -6.47 -26.88
N THR A 133 12.40 -5.42 -26.53
CA THR A 133 12.92 -4.20 -25.88
C THR A 133 12.26 -3.90 -24.53
N ILE A 134 11.08 -4.47 -24.26
CA ILE A 134 10.38 -4.29 -22.99
C ILE A 134 11.18 -4.90 -21.84
N GLU A 135 11.41 -4.09 -20.83
CA GLU A 135 12.16 -4.42 -19.62
C GLU A 135 11.42 -3.87 -18.39
N ILE A 136 11.68 -4.43 -17.21
CA ILE A 136 11.09 -3.91 -15.97
C ILE A 136 11.57 -2.46 -15.73
N PRO A 137 10.67 -1.51 -15.45
CA PRO A 137 11.03 -0.12 -15.20
C PRO A 137 11.99 0.01 -14.02
N ALA A 138 13.07 0.77 -14.22
CA ALA A 138 14.12 0.97 -13.23
C ALA A 138 13.61 1.63 -11.95
N GLU A 139 12.61 2.51 -12.06
CA GLU A 139 12.00 3.16 -10.90
C GLU A 139 11.31 2.14 -9.98
N VAL A 140 10.60 1.14 -10.52
CA VAL A 140 9.93 0.11 -9.69
C VAL A 140 10.95 -0.76 -8.98
N ARG A 141 12.06 -1.12 -9.65
CA ARG A 141 13.18 -1.82 -8.98
C ARG A 141 13.79 -0.97 -7.88
N THR A 142 13.86 0.34 -8.07
CA THR A 142 14.38 1.27 -7.08
C THR A 142 13.44 1.39 -5.87
N LEU A 143 12.13 1.52 -6.10
CA LEU A 143 11.12 1.50 -5.03
C LEU A 143 11.16 0.18 -4.24
N ALA A 144 11.22 -0.95 -4.93
CA ALA A 144 11.41 -2.28 -4.33
C ALA A 144 12.73 -2.40 -3.54
N GLY A 145 13.73 -1.58 -3.87
CA GLY A 145 14.96 -1.45 -3.07
C GLY A 145 14.72 -0.85 -1.69
N PHE A 146 13.69 -0.01 -1.52
CA PHE A 146 13.38 0.68 -0.27
C PHE A 146 12.29 -0.01 0.55
N VAL A 147 11.26 -0.58 -0.08
CA VAL A 147 10.07 -1.13 0.61
C VAL A 147 9.61 -2.45 0.01
N ASP A 148 8.86 -3.23 0.79
CA ASP A 148 8.22 -4.48 0.35
C ASP A 148 6.78 -4.29 -0.09
N SER A 149 6.09 -3.28 0.41
CA SER A 149 4.82 -2.76 -0.12
C SER A 149 4.64 -1.27 0.16
N VAL A 150 3.74 -0.64 -0.59
CA VAL A 150 3.19 0.69 -0.29
C VAL A 150 1.69 0.51 -0.08
N ASP A 151 1.26 0.76 1.14
CA ASP A 151 -0.08 0.52 1.67
C ASP A 151 -0.87 1.83 1.72
N GLU A 152 -2.20 1.77 1.74
CA GLU A 152 -3.09 2.94 1.78
C GLU A 152 -2.84 3.88 2.97
N PRO A 153 -3.08 5.20 2.83
CA PRO A 153 -3.19 6.09 3.98
C PRO A 153 -4.33 5.66 4.92
N GLY A 154 -4.04 5.46 6.20
CA GLY A 154 -5.04 5.05 7.21
C GLY A 154 -4.50 4.03 8.19
N LEU A 155 -5.34 3.57 9.13
CA LEU A 155 -4.94 2.49 10.03
C LEU A 155 -5.03 1.13 9.31
N PRO A 156 -4.23 0.12 9.72
CA PRO A 156 -4.22 -1.18 9.05
C PRO A 156 -5.56 -1.89 8.95
N LYS A 157 -6.46 -1.69 9.91
CA LYS A 157 -7.83 -2.22 9.87
C LYS A 157 -8.65 -1.70 8.68
N ASP A 158 -8.30 -0.51 8.19
CA ASP A 158 -8.99 0.21 7.13
C ASP A 158 -8.30 0.01 5.77
N TYR A 159 -7.17 -0.70 5.72
CA TYR A 159 -6.45 -0.97 4.47
C TYR A 159 -7.32 -1.81 3.53
N ALA A 160 -7.93 -1.14 2.57
CA ALA A 160 -8.63 -1.77 1.45
C ALA A 160 -7.76 -1.79 0.19
N SER A 161 -6.69 -0.98 0.15
CA SER A 161 -5.87 -0.79 -1.03
C SER A 161 -4.35 -0.81 -0.78
N PHE A 162 -3.63 -1.06 -1.86
CA PHE A 162 -2.18 -1.09 -1.96
C PHE A 162 -1.78 -0.47 -3.28
N LEU A 163 -0.94 0.57 -3.26
CA LEU A 163 -0.30 1.08 -4.47
C LEU A 163 0.66 0.04 -5.05
N PHE A 164 1.36 -0.68 -4.19
CA PHE A 164 2.35 -1.67 -4.58
C PHE A 164 2.35 -2.86 -3.62
N TRP A 165 1.86 -4.02 -4.07
CA TRP A 165 1.86 -5.25 -3.27
C TRP A 165 3.27 -5.80 -3.01
N GLY A 166 4.16 -5.64 -4.00
CA GLY A 166 5.54 -6.11 -3.92
C GLY A 166 5.68 -7.56 -3.42
N LEU A 167 6.36 -7.77 -2.30
CA LEU A 167 6.59 -9.09 -1.68
C LEU A 167 5.54 -9.49 -0.64
N ARG A 168 4.50 -8.67 -0.40
CA ARG A 168 3.51 -8.85 0.67
C ARG A 168 2.89 -10.24 0.70
N ASP A 169 2.39 -10.71 -0.43
CA ASP A 169 1.78 -12.05 -0.58
C ASP A 169 2.71 -13.18 -0.14
N ARG A 170 4.01 -13.04 -0.40
CA ARG A 170 5.00 -14.05 -0.03
C ARG A 170 5.34 -13.97 1.46
N ILE A 171 5.45 -12.76 1.99
CA ILE A 171 5.66 -12.51 3.43
C ILE A 171 4.49 -13.09 4.24
N GLN A 172 3.26 -12.96 3.74
CA GLN A 172 2.05 -13.51 4.36
C GLN A 172 1.80 -15.00 4.05
N GLY A 173 2.68 -15.64 3.28
CA GLY A 173 2.61 -17.07 2.98
C GLY A 173 1.50 -17.48 2.01
N TRP A 174 0.96 -16.56 1.22
CA TRP A 174 -0.21 -16.77 0.35
C TRP A 174 0.11 -17.48 -0.98
N GLY A 175 0.94 -18.52 -0.97
CA GLY A 175 1.15 -19.43 -2.10
C GLY A 175 2.33 -19.09 -3.03
N ASP A 176 2.27 -19.59 -4.27
CA ASP A 176 3.33 -19.46 -5.28
C ASP A 176 3.42 -18.03 -5.82
N HIS A 177 4.35 -17.28 -5.23
CA HIS A 177 4.55 -15.85 -5.49
C HIS A 177 4.91 -15.55 -6.95
N GLY A 178 5.78 -16.36 -7.58
CA GLY A 178 6.16 -16.16 -8.98
C GLY A 178 4.97 -16.34 -9.92
N ARG A 179 4.13 -17.36 -9.66
CA ARG A 179 2.91 -17.57 -10.44
C ARG A 179 1.94 -16.40 -10.29
N LYS A 180 1.67 -15.96 -9.06
CA LYS A 180 0.79 -14.81 -8.80
C LYS A 180 1.31 -13.53 -9.45
N ALA A 181 2.61 -13.25 -9.37
CA ALA A 181 3.22 -12.11 -10.03
C ALA A 181 3.00 -12.15 -11.56
N ALA A 182 3.20 -13.30 -12.20
CA ALA A 182 2.93 -13.48 -13.63
C ALA A 182 1.43 -13.36 -13.99
N GLU A 183 0.55 -13.74 -13.07
CA GLU A 183 -0.90 -13.60 -13.21
C GLU A 183 -1.33 -12.14 -13.18
N THR A 184 -0.60 -11.20 -12.56
CA THR A 184 -0.91 -9.75 -12.61
C THR A 184 -0.64 -9.10 -13.98
N VAL A 185 0.14 -9.76 -14.84
CA VAL A 185 0.46 -9.23 -16.18
C VAL A 185 -0.77 -9.33 -17.07
N ARG A 186 -1.08 -8.24 -17.75
CA ARG A 186 -2.25 -8.11 -18.61
C ARG A 186 -1.81 -7.81 -20.04
N LYS A 187 -2.61 -8.25 -21.01
CA LYS A 187 -2.46 -7.85 -22.42
C LYS A 187 -2.88 -6.39 -22.59
N SER A 188 -2.48 -5.79 -23.71
CA SER A 188 -2.88 -4.42 -24.05
C SER A 188 -4.40 -4.24 -23.94
N GLU A 189 -5.19 -5.13 -24.52
CA GLU A 189 -6.66 -5.00 -24.55
C GLU A 189 -7.32 -5.13 -23.17
N GLU A 190 -6.63 -5.77 -22.22
CA GLU A 190 -7.11 -5.99 -20.85
C GLU A 190 -6.82 -4.77 -19.95
N ILE A 191 -5.78 -3.98 -20.26
CA ILE A 191 -5.41 -2.75 -19.54
C ILE A 191 -6.11 -1.51 -20.13
N MET A 192 -6.31 -1.50 -21.46
CA MET A 192 -6.82 -0.32 -22.18
C MET A 192 -8.23 0.12 -21.76
N SER A 193 -8.98 -0.67 -20.99
CA SER A 193 -10.31 -0.25 -20.52
C SER A 193 -10.26 1.02 -19.68
N GLY A 194 -9.13 1.32 -19.02
CA GLY A 194 -8.97 2.51 -18.18
C GLY A 194 -8.35 3.72 -18.87
N LEU A 195 -7.50 3.54 -19.87
CA LEU A 195 -6.77 4.64 -20.50
C LEU A 195 -7.61 5.33 -21.56
N ASP A 196 -7.50 6.66 -21.66
CA ASP A 196 -8.18 7.40 -22.72
C ASP A 196 -7.71 6.92 -24.11
N ARG A 197 -8.49 7.22 -25.15
CA ARG A 197 -8.22 6.75 -26.52
C ARG A 197 -6.94 7.32 -27.12
N THR A 198 -6.29 8.29 -26.48
CA THR A 198 -5.07 8.91 -26.98
C THR A 198 -3.81 8.12 -26.62
N TRP A 199 -3.95 6.97 -25.94
CA TRP A 199 -2.82 6.10 -25.59
C TRP A 199 -2.83 4.79 -26.37
N GLU A 200 -1.66 4.41 -26.85
CA GLU A 200 -1.38 3.05 -27.28
C GLU A 200 -0.66 2.29 -26.16
N VAL A 201 -1.23 1.16 -25.72
CA VAL A 201 -0.62 0.30 -24.70
C VAL A 201 0.01 -0.92 -25.36
N ALA A 202 1.27 -1.20 -25.03
CA ALA A 202 1.99 -2.38 -25.45
C ALA A 202 1.78 -3.56 -24.51
N GLY A 203 1.64 -3.30 -23.22
CA GLY A 203 1.43 -4.28 -22.16
C GLY A 203 1.66 -3.63 -20.80
N GLY A 204 1.46 -4.38 -19.73
CA GLY A 204 1.66 -3.90 -18.37
C GLY A 204 1.23 -4.92 -17.34
N TRP A 205 1.26 -4.53 -16.08
CA TRP A 205 0.82 -5.39 -14.98
C TRP A 205 0.28 -4.57 -13.82
N GLU A 206 -0.55 -5.21 -13.01
CA GLU A 206 -1.11 -4.63 -11.80
C GLU A 206 -0.02 -4.57 -10.71
N LEU A 207 0.28 -3.37 -10.24
CA LEU A 207 1.21 -3.12 -9.14
C LEU A 207 0.57 -3.41 -7.79
N GLY A 208 -0.73 -3.10 -7.69
CA GLY A 208 -1.51 -3.19 -6.48
C GLY A 208 -2.99 -2.95 -6.75
N ASP A 209 -3.81 -3.10 -5.72
CA ASP A 209 -5.26 -3.01 -5.79
C ASP A 209 -5.74 -1.77 -5.06
N GLY A 210 -6.62 -0.99 -5.70
CA GLY A 210 -7.28 0.18 -5.13
C GLY A 210 -8.47 -0.17 -4.23
N GLY A 211 -8.63 -1.44 -3.88
CA GLY A 211 -9.81 -1.96 -3.21
C GLY A 211 -11.00 -1.99 -4.16
N GLU A 212 -12.20 -1.71 -3.66
CA GLU A 212 -13.41 -1.67 -4.50
C GLU A 212 -13.41 -0.53 -5.53
N GLU A 213 -12.51 0.45 -5.40
CA GLU A 213 -12.53 1.66 -6.21
C GLU A 213 -11.74 1.56 -7.51
N GLY A 214 -10.68 0.74 -7.57
CA GLY A 214 -9.79 0.74 -8.72
C GLY A 214 -8.58 -0.17 -8.64
N THR A 215 -7.64 0.00 -9.56
CA THR A 215 -6.42 -0.81 -9.63
C THR A 215 -5.23 0.04 -10.05
N PHE A 216 -4.07 -0.21 -9.44
CA PHE A 216 -2.81 0.43 -9.77
C PHE A 216 -2.04 -0.42 -10.78
N CYS A 217 -1.57 0.20 -11.87
CA CYS A 217 -0.84 -0.51 -12.92
C CYS A 217 0.45 0.22 -13.31
N ALA A 218 1.46 -0.56 -13.71
CA ALA A 218 2.55 -0.07 -14.54
C ALA A 218 2.25 -0.46 -15.99
N VAL A 219 2.21 0.51 -16.88
CA VAL A 219 1.83 0.33 -18.28
C VAL A 219 2.95 0.82 -19.20
N TYR A 220 3.30 0.01 -20.19
CA TYR A 220 4.24 0.40 -21.24
C TYR A 220 3.44 0.94 -22.40
N CYS A 221 3.48 2.25 -22.62
CA CYS A 221 2.61 2.95 -23.53
C CYS A 221 3.31 4.13 -24.23
N ARG A 222 2.62 4.71 -25.20
CA ARG A 222 2.97 5.96 -25.88
C ARG A 222 1.70 6.67 -26.28
N ARG A 223 1.76 7.97 -26.59
CA ARG A 223 0.59 8.63 -27.18
C ARG A 223 0.35 8.18 -28.62
N GLU A 224 -0.92 8.05 -28.96
CA GLU A 224 -1.38 7.83 -30.32
C GLU A 224 -1.00 9.06 -31.16
N ARG A 225 -0.47 8.79 -32.34
CA ARG A 225 0.04 9.80 -33.25
C ARG A 225 -1.08 10.73 -33.74
N GLU A 226 -0.92 12.04 -33.54
CA GLU A 226 -1.65 13.03 -34.35
C GLU A 226 -1.03 13.11 -35.76
N GLU A 227 -1.83 13.40 -36.79
CA GLU A 227 -1.45 13.25 -38.22
C GLU A 227 -0.13 13.95 -38.63
N ASP A 228 0.33 14.94 -37.84
CA ASP A 228 1.51 15.77 -38.10
C ASP A 228 2.65 15.65 -37.05
N GLU A 229 2.57 14.73 -36.08
CA GLU A 229 3.59 14.57 -35.03
C GLU A 229 4.49 13.34 -35.26
N ASP A 230 5.73 13.44 -34.80
CA ASP A 230 6.68 12.32 -34.76
C ASP A 230 6.18 11.26 -33.76
N GLU A 231 6.46 10.00 -34.03
CA GLU A 231 6.02 8.87 -33.21
C GLU A 231 6.67 8.96 -31.82
N GLU A 232 5.87 9.11 -30.76
CA GLU A 232 6.38 9.08 -29.39
C GLU A 232 7.02 7.73 -29.09
N GLU A 233 8.13 7.76 -28.34
CA GLU A 233 8.81 6.55 -27.89
C GLU A 233 7.96 5.81 -26.86
N TRP A 234 8.05 4.48 -26.86
CA TRP A 234 7.43 3.65 -25.84
C TRP A 234 8.09 3.87 -24.48
N GLU A 235 7.31 4.28 -23.49
CA GLU A 235 7.77 4.54 -22.14
C GLU A 235 6.87 3.88 -21.09
N TRP A 236 7.42 3.68 -19.89
CA TRP A 236 6.63 3.25 -18.74
C TRP A 236 5.86 4.44 -18.16
N ARG A 237 4.62 4.18 -17.78
CA ARG A 237 3.73 5.07 -17.04
C ARG A 237 3.08 4.31 -15.89
N TYR A 238 2.63 5.04 -14.90
CA TYR A 238 1.90 4.52 -13.75
C TYR A 238 0.46 5.00 -13.83
N THR A 239 -0.48 4.12 -13.54
CA THR A 239 -1.89 4.47 -13.65
C THR A 239 -2.67 4.01 -12.45
N TYR A 240 -3.68 4.79 -12.09
CA TYR A 240 -4.79 4.32 -11.28
C TYR A 240 -6.03 4.28 -12.17
N VAL A 241 -6.71 3.13 -12.24
CA VAL A 241 -7.92 2.93 -13.06
C VAL A 241 -9.09 2.62 -12.14
N THR A 242 -10.17 3.40 -12.20
CA THR A 242 -11.35 3.14 -11.38
C THR A 242 -12.15 1.94 -11.91
N HIS A 243 -12.82 1.21 -11.02
CA HIS A 243 -13.78 0.17 -11.41
C HIS A 243 -15.17 0.74 -11.68
N CYS A 244 -15.52 1.89 -11.10
CA CYS A 244 -16.86 2.46 -11.19
C CYS A 244 -17.17 3.07 -12.57
N ASP A 245 -16.24 3.88 -13.11
CA ASP A 245 -16.44 4.62 -14.36
C ASP A 245 -15.31 4.41 -15.37
N PHE A 246 -14.33 3.56 -15.06
CA PHE A 246 -13.15 3.30 -15.88
C PHE A 246 -12.35 4.57 -16.22
N SER A 247 -12.47 5.62 -15.40
CA SER A 247 -11.57 6.76 -15.49
C SER A 247 -10.17 6.35 -15.06
N SER A 248 -9.16 7.02 -15.62
CA SER A 248 -7.78 6.81 -15.21
C SER A 248 -7.05 8.10 -14.93
N TRP A 249 -6.10 7.98 -14.01
CA TRP A 249 -5.04 8.95 -13.82
C TRP A 249 -3.75 8.33 -14.32
N VAL A 250 -3.00 9.09 -15.10
CA VAL A 250 -1.72 8.68 -15.68
C VAL A 250 -0.63 9.54 -15.08
N PHE A 251 0.40 8.89 -14.56
CA PHE A 251 1.56 9.50 -13.95
C PHE A 251 2.81 9.08 -14.73
N ASP A 252 3.70 10.03 -14.97
CA ASP A 252 4.95 9.80 -15.68
C ASP A 252 5.98 9.08 -14.81
N THR A 253 5.90 9.25 -13.49
CA THR A 253 6.94 8.78 -12.56
C THR A 253 6.39 8.28 -11.22
N ILE A 254 7.19 7.48 -10.50
CA ILE A 254 6.84 7.01 -9.15
C ILE A 254 6.62 8.16 -8.14
N PRO A 255 7.47 9.21 -8.10
CA PRO A 255 7.22 10.36 -7.24
C PRO A 255 5.85 11.01 -7.43
N GLN A 256 5.36 11.12 -8.67
CA GLN A 256 4.06 11.73 -8.95
C GLN A 256 2.89 10.90 -8.40
N ILE A 257 2.93 9.58 -8.59
CA ILE A 257 1.87 8.71 -8.06
C ILE A 257 1.93 8.62 -6.53
N LEU A 258 3.10 8.66 -5.90
CA LEU A 258 3.22 8.73 -4.44
C LEU A 258 2.67 10.05 -3.88
N GLU A 259 2.95 11.17 -4.55
CA GLU A 259 2.42 12.48 -4.17
C GLU A 259 0.90 12.52 -4.24
N TRP A 260 0.31 11.92 -5.28
CA TRP A 260 -1.14 11.77 -5.39
C TRP A 260 -1.70 10.77 -4.37
N TYR A 261 -1.03 9.63 -4.17
CA TYR A 261 -1.52 8.56 -3.31
C TYR A 261 -1.55 8.94 -1.83
N ARG A 262 -0.67 9.85 -1.38
CA ARG A 262 -0.73 10.35 0.01
C ARG A 262 -2.05 11.09 0.31
N GLU A 263 -2.65 11.69 -0.71
CA GLU A 263 -3.92 12.44 -0.62
C GLU A 263 -5.11 11.54 -0.96
N PHE A 264 -4.87 10.28 -1.33
CA PHE A 264 -5.91 9.32 -1.64
C PHE A 264 -6.73 9.05 -0.38
N ARG A 265 -8.04 9.37 -0.44
CA ARG A 265 -8.97 9.31 0.68
C ARG A 265 -8.52 10.15 1.89
N ASP A 266 -7.82 11.27 1.64
CA ASP A 266 -7.46 12.26 2.68
C ASP A 266 -8.61 13.14 3.15
N ASP A 267 -9.79 12.97 2.55
CA ASP A 267 -11.02 13.67 2.93
C ASP A 267 -11.69 13.08 4.20
N GLU A 268 -11.23 11.93 4.70
CA GLU A 268 -11.77 11.35 5.93
C GLU A 268 -11.10 11.97 7.17
N ASP A 269 -11.87 12.84 7.83
CA ASP A 269 -11.52 13.38 9.14
C ASP A 269 -11.25 12.24 10.14
N PRO A 270 -10.32 12.41 11.10
CA PRO A 270 -10.22 11.51 12.23
C PRO A 270 -11.59 11.32 12.91
N PRO A 271 -11.87 10.14 13.48
CA PRO A 271 -13.14 9.90 14.15
C PRO A 271 -13.35 10.94 15.25
N LYS A 272 -14.60 11.32 15.48
CA LYS A 272 -14.95 12.19 16.61
C LYS A 272 -15.28 11.32 17.79
N VAL A 273 -14.85 11.74 18.97
CA VAL A 273 -15.15 11.06 20.24
C VAL A 273 -16.66 10.81 20.41
N ASP A 274 -17.50 11.74 19.98
CA ASP A 274 -18.95 11.65 20.09
C ASP A 274 -19.57 10.56 19.20
N ASP A 275 -18.83 10.06 18.20
CA ASP A 275 -19.24 8.99 17.29
C ASP A 275 -18.79 7.60 17.77
N LEU A 276 -18.01 7.52 18.86
CA LEU A 276 -17.48 6.27 19.40
C LEU A 276 -18.37 5.71 20.51
N ASP A 277 -18.57 4.39 20.49
CA ASP A 277 -19.24 3.64 21.55
C ASP A 277 -18.23 2.82 22.35
N ALA A 278 -18.33 2.87 23.69
CA ALA A 278 -17.36 2.23 24.58
C ALA A 278 -17.41 0.70 24.47
N THR A 279 -18.61 0.13 24.34
CA THR A 279 -18.80 -1.31 24.24
C THR A 279 -18.27 -1.79 22.88
N ASP A 280 -18.67 -1.15 21.78
CA ASP A 280 -18.18 -1.49 20.44
C ASP A 280 -16.65 -1.46 20.37
N VAL A 281 -16.05 -0.36 20.82
CA VAL A 281 -14.60 -0.17 20.79
C VAL A 281 -13.86 -1.21 21.65
N LEU A 282 -14.35 -1.55 22.85
CA LEU A 282 -13.74 -2.59 23.70
C LEU A 282 -13.79 -3.99 23.06
N TYR A 283 -14.78 -4.24 22.21
CA TYR A 283 -14.92 -5.48 21.45
C TYR A 283 -14.28 -5.43 20.05
N GLY A 284 -13.49 -4.38 19.75
CA GLY A 284 -12.75 -4.26 18.50
C GLY A 284 -13.62 -3.84 17.31
N ILE A 285 -14.78 -3.24 17.57
CA ILE A 285 -15.70 -2.72 16.55
C ILE A 285 -15.43 -1.21 16.44
N PHE A 286 -14.97 -0.77 15.26
CA PHE A 286 -14.47 0.58 15.00
C PHE A 286 -15.10 1.22 13.77
#